data_AF-A0A7S0GD52-F1
#
_entry.id   AF-A0A7S0GD52-F1
#
_cell.length_a   1.000
_cell.length_b   1.000
_cell.length_c   1.000
_cell.angle_alpha   90.00
_cell.angle_beta   90.00
_cell.angle_gamma   90.00
#
_symmetry.space_group_name_H-M   'P 1'
#
loop_
_entity.id
_entity.type
_entity.pdbx_description
1 polymer ?
#
loop_
_entity_poly.entity_id
_entity_poly.type
_entity_poly.pdbx_seq_one_letter_code
_entity_poly.pdbx_strand_id
1 'polypeptide(L)'
;IIHTPQIISFSYDDNIKPTLEAIQNYLKLSDDELRKIVLRSPATISLSFDGNIKPTLESVQKYLMLSKKELRKLILCLPATINYSFDNNIKPTLDSLQHRLDISDAELKEIVVRMPSVIGSSNIVPKLDWLQTTFDLNQLQLIQVVKKKPMLLSVNLDKTLMPGVDFWRECFKGRTDKEAMAEIISKPGELTQSNKRLLKRSALFSERCIPIELLWGKACYTDDRLVAWIERQD
;
A
#
# COMPACT_ATOMS: atom_id res chain seq x y z
N ILE A 1 -5.47 -12.00 -20.56
CA ILE A 1 -6.60 -12.34 -21.46
C ILE A 1 -7.73 -13.01 -20.68
N ILE A 2 -7.48 -14.06 -19.86
CA ILE A 2 -8.54 -14.81 -19.14
C ILE A 2 -9.39 -13.96 -18.16
N HIS A 3 -8.85 -12.85 -17.63
CA HIS A 3 -9.55 -11.98 -16.68
C HIS A 3 -10.22 -10.73 -17.30
N THR A 4 -10.23 -10.59 -18.63
CA THR A 4 -10.80 -9.42 -19.31
C THR A 4 -11.34 -9.83 -20.68
N PRO A 5 -12.49 -10.54 -20.72
CA PRO A 5 -13.05 -11.11 -21.96
C PRO A 5 -13.36 -10.04 -23.03
N GLN A 6 -13.59 -8.79 -22.60
CA GLN A 6 -13.81 -7.64 -23.49
C GLN A 6 -12.62 -7.34 -24.41
N ILE A 7 -11.41 -7.77 -24.05
CA ILE A 7 -10.20 -7.54 -24.89
C ILE A 7 -10.34 -8.23 -26.25
N ILE A 8 -11.12 -9.32 -26.33
CA ILE A 8 -11.26 -10.14 -27.55
C ILE A 8 -12.04 -9.38 -28.65
N SER A 9 -12.85 -8.39 -28.28
CA SER A 9 -13.62 -7.59 -29.26
C SER A 9 -12.86 -6.37 -29.80
N PHE A 10 -11.66 -6.07 -29.31
CA PHE A 10 -10.87 -4.93 -29.77
C PHE A 10 -9.90 -5.34 -30.88
N SER A 11 -9.83 -4.54 -31.94
CA SER A 11 -8.80 -4.67 -32.97
C SER A 11 -7.44 -4.26 -32.40
N TYR A 12 -6.41 -5.05 -32.69
CA TYR A 12 -5.05 -4.73 -32.25
C TYR A 12 -4.57 -3.42 -32.87
N ASP A 13 -4.69 -3.29 -34.19
CA ASP A 13 -4.17 -2.13 -34.94
C ASP A 13 -5.02 -0.88 -34.74
N ASP A 14 -6.34 -1.03 -34.59
CA ASP A 14 -7.23 0.14 -34.52
C ASP A 14 -7.50 0.63 -33.09
N ASN A 15 -7.34 -0.24 -32.08
CA ASN A 15 -7.70 0.11 -30.70
C ASN A 15 -6.53 -0.06 -29.71
N ILE A 16 -5.94 -1.26 -29.65
CA ILE A 16 -4.97 -1.59 -28.61
C ILE A 16 -3.64 -0.85 -28.85
N LYS A 17 -3.06 -0.98 -30.05
CA LYS A 17 -1.77 -0.40 -30.40
C LYS A 17 -1.75 1.13 -30.27
N PRO A 18 -2.72 1.90 -30.82
CA PRO A 18 -2.74 3.36 -30.66
C PRO A 18 -2.82 3.79 -29.19
N THR A 19 -3.62 3.08 -28.38
CA THR A 19 -3.75 3.37 -26.94
C THR A 19 -2.44 3.13 -26.20
N LEU A 20 -1.76 2.02 -26.49
CA LEU A 20 -0.47 1.68 -25.89
C LEU A 20 0.62 2.71 -26.27
N GLU A 21 0.72 3.07 -27.54
CA GLU A 21 1.66 4.08 -28.03
C GLU A 21 1.38 5.45 -27.39
N ALA A 22 0.11 5.83 -27.24
CA ALA A 22 -0.27 7.09 -26.59
C ALA A 22 0.12 7.13 -25.11
N ILE A 23 -0.14 6.05 -24.35
CA ILE A 23 0.30 5.93 -22.94
C ILE A 23 1.83 6.02 -22.86
N GLN A 24 2.54 5.29 -23.71
CA GLN A 24 3.99 5.26 -23.75
C GLN A 24 4.58 6.63 -24.04
N ASN A 25 4.04 7.33 -25.04
CA ASN A 25 4.46 8.67 -25.44
C ASN A 25 4.15 9.73 -24.39
N TYR A 26 3.00 9.63 -23.72
CA TYR A 26 2.58 10.57 -22.69
C TYR A 26 3.44 10.45 -21.42
N LEU A 27 3.67 9.22 -20.96
CA LEU A 27 4.42 8.94 -19.73
C LEU A 27 5.93 8.76 -19.95
N LYS A 28 6.41 8.80 -21.21
CA LYS A 28 7.82 8.56 -21.59
C LYS A 28 8.34 7.24 -21.00
N LEU A 29 7.65 6.15 -21.35
CA LEU A 29 7.93 4.80 -20.85
C LEU A 29 8.82 4.04 -21.83
N SER A 30 9.68 3.16 -21.30
CA SER A 30 10.28 2.11 -22.13
C SER A 30 9.28 1.00 -22.43
N ASP A 31 9.60 0.13 -23.39
CA ASP A 31 8.76 -1.02 -23.73
C ASP A 31 8.56 -1.96 -22.54
N ASP A 32 9.61 -2.19 -21.75
CA ASP A 32 9.54 -3.01 -20.52
C ASP A 32 8.61 -2.41 -19.46
N GLU A 33 8.62 -1.08 -19.33
CA GLU A 33 7.76 -0.37 -18.40
C GLU A 33 6.29 -0.40 -18.83
N LEU A 34 6.03 -0.18 -20.12
CA LEU A 34 4.70 -0.33 -20.70
C LEU A 34 4.19 -1.76 -20.52
N ARG A 35 5.02 -2.76 -20.81
CA ARG A 35 4.70 -4.18 -20.59
C ARG A 35 4.32 -4.45 -19.13
N LYS A 36 5.07 -3.91 -18.16
CA LYS A 36 4.74 -4.05 -16.73
C LYS A 36 3.38 -3.46 -16.38
N ILE A 37 3.03 -2.30 -16.93
CA ILE A 37 1.71 -1.67 -16.74
C ILE A 37 0.61 -2.60 -17.26
N VAL A 38 0.71 -3.06 -18.50
CA VAL A 38 -0.30 -3.92 -19.15
C VAL A 38 -0.46 -5.24 -18.42
N LEU A 39 0.64 -5.88 -17.99
CA LEU A 39 0.56 -7.15 -17.26
C LEU A 39 -0.10 -7.01 -15.89
N ARG A 40 0.18 -5.91 -15.17
CA ARG A 40 -0.40 -5.65 -13.84
C ARG A 40 -1.82 -5.09 -13.91
N SER A 41 -2.19 -4.49 -15.02
CA SER A 41 -3.48 -3.86 -15.24
C SER A 41 -3.98 -4.07 -16.68
N PRO A 42 -4.39 -5.30 -17.04
CA PRO A 42 -4.79 -5.61 -18.41
C PRO A 42 -6.00 -4.80 -18.88
N ALA A 43 -6.89 -4.39 -17.97
CA ALA A 43 -8.08 -3.58 -18.30
C ALA A 43 -7.74 -2.22 -18.91
N THR A 44 -6.51 -1.73 -18.74
CA THR A 44 -6.07 -0.45 -19.30
C THR A 44 -6.15 -0.44 -20.83
N ILE A 45 -6.01 -1.59 -21.51
CA ILE A 45 -6.05 -1.66 -22.98
C ILE A 45 -7.47 -1.59 -23.56
N SER A 46 -8.50 -1.75 -22.72
CA SER A 46 -9.90 -1.59 -23.13
C SER A 46 -10.43 -0.17 -22.95
N LEU A 47 -9.58 0.76 -22.48
CA LEU A 47 -9.94 2.16 -22.24
C LEU A 47 -9.51 3.04 -23.41
N SER A 48 -10.28 4.08 -23.68
CA SER A 48 -9.86 5.12 -24.63
C SER A 48 -8.80 6.00 -24.00
N PHE A 49 -7.71 6.28 -24.74
CA PHE A 49 -6.67 7.19 -24.25
C PHE A 49 -7.23 8.58 -23.98
N ASP A 50 -7.86 9.21 -24.97
CA ASP A 50 -8.40 10.57 -24.84
C ASP A 50 -9.69 10.63 -24.00
N GLY A 51 -10.50 9.58 -24.02
CA GLY A 51 -11.78 9.55 -23.30
C GLY A 51 -11.68 9.17 -21.82
N ASN A 52 -10.69 8.37 -21.43
CA ASN A 52 -10.60 7.83 -20.08
C ASN A 52 -9.23 8.06 -19.45
N ILE A 53 -8.16 7.61 -20.12
CA ILE A 53 -6.83 7.53 -19.50
C ILE A 53 -6.26 8.93 -19.25
N LYS A 54 -6.17 9.75 -20.30
CA LYS A 54 -5.60 11.10 -20.24
C LYS A 54 -6.35 12.00 -19.25
N PRO A 55 -7.70 12.08 -19.26
CA PRO A 55 -8.43 12.84 -18.23
C PRO A 55 -8.11 12.39 -16.80
N THR A 56 -8.07 11.08 -16.54
CA THR A 56 -7.70 10.56 -15.20
C THR A 56 -6.28 10.96 -14.82
N LEU A 57 -5.30 10.82 -15.73
CA LEU A 57 -3.92 11.20 -15.49
C LEU A 57 -3.77 12.70 -15.21
N GLU A 58 -4.43 13.56 -15.98
CA GLU A 58 -4.40 15.01 -15.81
C GLU A 58 -5.08 15.45 -14.51
N SER A 59 -6.23 14.87 -14.16
CA SER A 59 -6.93 15.15 -12.91
C SER A 59 -6.11 14.74 -11.69
N VAL A 60 -5.53 13.53 -11.69
CA VAL A 60 -4.62 13.09 -10.61
C VAL A 60 -3.41 14.00 -10.50
N GLN A 61 -2.79 14.34 -11.64
CA GLN A 61 -1.62 15.21 -11.68
C GLN A 61 -1.93 16.60 -11.11
N LYS A 62 -3.05 17.19 -11.52
CA LYS A 62 -3.48 18.51 -11.08
C LYS A 62 -3.83 18.52 -9.60
N TYR A 63 -4.65 17.57 -9.16
CA TYR A 63 -5.15 17.50 -7.78
C TYR A 63 -4.01 17.30 -6.77
N LEU A 64 -3.04 16.44 -7.08
CA LEU A 64 -1.88 16.19 -6.21
C LEU A 64 -0.67 17.08 -6.51
N MET A 65 -0.81 18.06 -7.43
CA MET A 65 0.27 18.93 -7.89
C MET A 65 1.55 18.15 -8.26
N LEU A 66 1.41 17.04 -8.99
CA LEU A 66 2.52 16.17 -9.34
C LEU A 66 3.31 16.74 -10.52
N SER A 67 4.63 16.67 -10.42
CA SER A 67 5.48 16.77 -11.60
C SER A 67 5.23 15.59 -12.54
N LYS A 68 5.57 15.73 -13.83
CA LYS A 68 5.46 14.64 -14.80
C LYS A 68 6.22 13.38 -14.36
N LYS A 69 7.38 13.56 -13.71
CA LYS A 69 8.20 12.47 -13.16
C LYS A 69 7.51 11.75 -11.99
N GLU A 70 6.87 12.50 -11.09
CA GLU A 70 6.10 11.93 -9.99
C GLU A 70 4.87 11.17 -10.50
N LEU A 71 4.12 11.74 -11.45
CA LEU A 71 2.99 11.06 -12.09
C LEU A 71 3.43 9.73 -12.73
N ARG A 72 4.48 9.76 -13.55
CA ARG A 72 5.06 8.55 -14.17
C ARG A 72 5.42 7.50 -13.12
N LYS A 73 6.11 7.90 -12.04
CA LYS A 73 6.49 7.00 -10.95
C LYS A 73 5.25 6.40 -10.25
N LEU A 74 4.24 7.22 -10.01
CA LEU A 74 2.97 6.81 -9.40
C LEU A 74 2.30 5.72 -10.25
N ILE A 75 2.16 5.94 -11.56
CA ILE A 75 1.52 4.98 -12.47
C ILE A 75 2.32 3.69 -12.60
N LEU A 76 3.66 3.76 -12.65
CA LEU A 76 4.50 2.55 -12.65
C LEU A 76 4.35 1.74 -11.36
N CYS A 77 4.18 2.43 -10.22
CA CYS A 77 3.97 1.79 -8.93
C CYS A 77 2.57 1.17 -8.83
N LEU A 78 1.54 1.89 -9.25
CA LEU A 78 0.13 1.48 -9.22
C LEU A 78 -0.55 1.69 -10.59
N PRO A 79 -0.37 0.76 -11.55
CA PRO A 79 -1.01 0.85 -12.87
C PRO A 79 -2.54 0.92 -12.81
N ALA A 80 -3.13 0.30 -11.78
CA ALA A 80 -4.58 0.28 -11.56
C ALA A 80 -5.21 1.68 -11.43
N THR A 81 -4.43 2.72 -11.08
CA THR A 81 -4.90 4.11 -11.05
C THR A 81 -5.56 4.53 -12.36
N ILE A 82 -5.07 4.03 -13.50
CA ILE A 82 -5.62 4.36 -14.83
C ILE A 82 -7.08 3.91 -14.98
N ASN A 83 -7.47 2.82 -14.32
CA ASN A 83 -8.81 2.25 -14.47
C ASN A 83 -9.82 2.83 -13.49
N TYR A 84 -9.39 3.64 -12.53
CA TYR A 84 -10.28 4.27 -11.57
C TYR A 84 -10.86 5.55 -12.13
N SER A 85 -12.14 5.79 -11.83
CA SER A 85 -12.72 7.11 -12.05
C SER A 85 -12.12 8.09 -11.04
N PHE A 86 -11.63 9.23 -11.53
CA PHE A 86 -11.11 10.26 -10.65
C PHE A 86 -12.18 10.73 -9.65
N ASP A 87 -13.36 11.11 -10.13
CA ASP A 87 -14.42 11.69 -9.29
C ASP A 87 -15.11 10.68 -8.38
N ASN A 88 -15.26 9.42 -8.82
CA ASN A 88 -16.01 8.42 -8.06
C ASN A 88 -15.14 7.54 -7.17
N ASN A 89 -13.84 7.43 -7.45
CA ASN A 89 -12.96 6.53 -6.70
C ASN A 89 -11.77 7.27 -6.11
N ILE A 90 -10.99 7.99 -6.91
CA ILE A 90 -9.72 8.57 -6.46
C ILE A 90 -9.98 9.73 -5.50
N LYS A 91 -10.69 10.76 -5.95
CA LYS A 91 -10.94 11.99 -5.20
C LYS A 91 -11.63 11.72 -3.86
N PRO A 92 -12.72 10.92 -3.76
CA PRO A 92 -13.36 10.67 -2.47
C PRO A 92 -12.44 9.95 -1.49
N THR A 93 -11.60 9.03 -1.97
CA THR A 93 -10.62 8.32 -1.14
C THR A 93 -9.58 9.29 -0.57
N LEU A 94 -9.05 10.18 -1.41
CA LEU A 94 -8.03 11.17 -1.02
C LEU A 94 -8.60 12.26 -0.12
N ASP A 95 -9.79 12.80 -0.43
CA ASP A 95 -10.50 13.77 0.40
C ASP A 95 -10.77 13.18 1.79
N SER A 96 -11.23 11.93 1.87
CA SER A 96 -11.51 11.25 3.15
C SER A 96 -10.25 11.07 3.99
N LEU A 97 -9.13 10.69 3.37
CA LEU A 97 -7.83 10.60 4.04
C LEU A 97 -7.38 11.97 4.56
N GLN A 98 -7.47 13.00 3.71
CA GLN A 98 -7.04 14.35 4.02
C GLN A 98 -7.86 14.95 5.16
N HIS A 99 -9.19 14.90 5.06
CA HIS A 99 -10.11 15.42 6.07
C HIS A 99 -9.95 14.67 7.39
N ARG A 100 -9.80 13.33 7.36
CA ARG A 100 -9.68 12.55 8.60
C ARG A 100 -8.37 12.81 9.33
N LEU A 101 -7.28 13.02 8.59
CA LEU A 101 -5.98 13.33 9.18
C LEU A 101 -5.79 14.83 9.46
N ASP A 102 -6.66 15.69 8.93
CA ASP A 102 -6.52 17.15 9.00
C ASP A 102 -5.14 17.63 8.52
N ILE A 103 -4.77 17.20 7.30
CA ILE A 103 -3.45 17.44 6.71
C ILE A 103 -3.52 18.35 5.48
N SER A 104 -2.42 19.04 5.23
CA SER A 104 -2.27 19.91 4.06
C SER A 104 -2.18 19.13 2.73
N ASP A 105 -2.42 19.81 1.61
CA ASP A 105 -2.26 19.23 0.27
C ASP A 105 -0.84 18.69 0.03
N ALA A 106 0.17 19.38 0.57
CA ALA A 106 1.56 18.97 0.48
C ALA A 106 1.83 17.65 1.22
N GLU A 107 1.21 17.46 2.39
CA GLU A 107 1.33 16.23 3.17
C GLU A 107 0.54 15.08 2.55
N LEU A 108 -0.64 15.37 2.01
CA LEU A 108 -1.41 14.40 1.23
C LEU A 108 -0.58 13.90 0.04
N LYS A 109 0.03 14.82 -0.72
CA LYS A 109 0.95 14.49 -1.81
C LYS A 109 2.10 13.62 -1.31
N GLU A 110 2.74 13.97 -0.20
CA GLU A 110 3.85 13.20 0.37
C GLU A 110 3.43 11.75 0.66
N ILE A 111 2.27 11.55 1.30
CA ILE A 111 1.73 10.23 1.62
C ILE A 111 1.45 9.43 0.35
N VAL A 112 0.77 10.03 -0.64
CA VAL A 112 0.40 9.33 -1.89
C VAL A 112 1.63 8.98 -2.73
N VAL A 113 2.63 9.86 -2.83
CA VAL A 113 3.87 9.58 -3.58
C VAL A 113 4.68 8.47 -2.92
N ARG A 114 4.71 8.42 -1.58
CA ARG A 114 5.37 7.35 -0.82
C ARG A 114 4.58 6.04 -0.83
N MET A 115 3.26 6.11 -0.97
CA MET A 115 2.37 4.95 -0.98
C MET A 115 1.20 5.13 -1.95
N PRO A 116 1.43 4.91 -3.26
CA PRO A 116 0.39 5.06 -4.27
C PRO A 116 -0.84 4.19 -4.03
N SER A 117 -0.68 3.00 -3.40
CA SER A 117 -1.78 2.06 -3.12
C SER A 117 -2.85 2.59 -2.16
N VAL A 118 -2.66 3.79 -1.59
CA VAL A 118 -3.74 4.49 -0.89
C VAL A 118 -4.85 4.92 -1.86
N ILE A 119 -4.52 5.13 -3.13
CA ILE A 119 -5.49 5.39 -4.20
C ILE A 119 -6.33 4.13 -4.43
N GLY A 120 -7.65 4.27 -4.31
CA GLY A 120 -8.60 3.16 -4.47
C GLY A 120 -8.78 2.29 -3.23
N SER A 121 -8.19 2.64 -2.08
CA SER A 121 -8.44 1.96 -0.81
C SER A 121 -9.81 2.35 -0.25
N SER A 122 -10.77 1.42 -0.24
CA SER A 122 -12.15 1.68 0.14
C SER A 122 -12.44 1.79 1.65
N ASN A 123 -11.45 1.64 2.53
CA ASN A 123 -11.65 1.60 3.99
C ASN A 123 -10.53 2.31 4.77
N ILE A 124 -10.15 3.52 4.35
CA ILE A 124 -9.09 4.28 5.02
C ILE A 124 -9.54 4.82 6.38
N VAL A 125 -10.72 5.45 6.45
CA VAL A 125 -11.19 6.11 7.67
C VAL A 125 -11.39 5.12 8.83
N PRO A 126 -12.11 3.98 8.67
CA PRO A 126 -12.24 3.00 9.75
C PRO A 126 -10.90 2.46 10.25
N LYS A 127 -9.90 2.36 9.37
CA LYS A 127 -8.55 1.92 9.72
C LYS A 127 -7.80 2.96 10.55
N LEU A 128 -7.95 4.25 10.20
CA LEU A 128 -7.38 5.34 10.99
C LEU A 128 -8.04 5.44 12.37
N ASP A 129 -9.36 5.30 12.44
CA ASP A 129 -10.10 5.29 13.71
C ASP A 129 -9.69 4.12 14.60
N TRP A 130 -9.54 2.94 14.00
CA TRP A 130 -9.06 1.77 14.71
C TRP A 130 -7.63 1.95 15.22
N LEU A 131 -6.71 2.47 14.40
CA LEU A 131 -5.33 2.77 14.83
C LEU A 131 -5.33 3.79 15.98
N GLN A 132 -6.13 4.84 15.87
CA GLN A 132 -6.20 5.87 16.89
C GLN A 132 -6.71 5.32 18.22
N THR A 133 -7.78 4.54 18.18
CA THR A 133 -8.41 3.96 19.38
C THR A 133 -7.55 2.87 20.01
N THR A 134 -6.96 1.99 19.19
CA THR A 134 -6.18 0.83 19.68
C THR A 134 -4.90 1.24 20.38
N PHE A 135 -4.26 2.32 19.91
CA PHE A 135 -2.98 2.80 20.45
C PHE A 135 -3.12 4.07 21.29
N ASP A 136 -4.35 4.49 21.61
CA ASP A 136 -4.66 5.73 22.36
C ASP A 136 -3.90 6.96 21.83
N LEU A 137 -3.93 7.14 20.52
CA LEU A 137 -3.16 8.18 19.84
C LEU A 137 -3.94 9.49 19.82
N ASN A 138 -3.25 10.59 20.11
CA ASN A 138 -3.75 11.89 19.70
C ASN A 138 -3.59 12.08 18.18
N GLN A 139 -4.22 13.12 17.64
CA GLN A 139 -4.23 13.39 16.20
C GLN A 139 -2.80 13.55 15.62
N LEU A 140 -1.92 14.26 16.33
CA LEU A 140 -0.54 14.47 15.88
C LEU A 140 0.26 13.16 15.85
N GLN A 141 0.08 12.29 16.85
CA GLN A 141 0.71 10.98 16.90
C GLN A 141 0.21 10.07 15.77
N LEU A 142 -1.09 10.08 15.49
CA LEU A 142 -1.66 9.33 14.36
C LEU A 142 -1.02 9.76 13.03
N ILE A 143 -0.94 11.07 12.77
CA ILE A 143 -0.28 11.61 11.58
C ILE A 143 1.18 11.16 11.52
N GLN A 144 1.92 11.26 12.62
CA GLN A 144 3.32 10.82 12.67
C GLN A 144 3.48 9.34 12.36
N VAL A 145 2.60 8.47 12.87
CA VAL A 145 2.61 7.03 12.58
C VAL A 145 2.36 6.76 11.11
N VAL A 146 1.34 7.41 10.53
CA VAL A 146 1.01 7.28 9.11
C VAL A 146 2.15 7.79 8.24
N LYS A 147 2.74 8.95 8.54
CA LYS A 147 3.90 9.50 7.81
C LYS A 147 5.15 8.63 7.99
N LYS A 148 5.36 8.02 9.16
CA LYS A 148 6.49 7.11 9.41
C LYS A 148 6.35 5.83 8.58
N LYS A 149 5.15 5.25 8.51
CA LYS A 149 4.89 4.01 7.75
C LYS A 149 3.54 4.05 7.01
N PRO A 150 3.47 4.72 5.84
CA PRO A 150 2.23 4.80 5.06
C PRO A 150 1.66 3.45 4.61
N MET A 151 2.51 2.42 4.55
CA MET A 151 2.13 1.03 4.19
C MET A 151 1.11 0.40 5.14
N LEU A 152 0.94 0.95 6.35
CA LEU A 152 -0.17 0.56 7.23
C LEU A 152 -1.52 0.77 6.55
N LEU A 153 -1.65 1.80 5.72
CA LEU A 153 -2.90 2.12 5.03
C LEU A 153 -3.21 1.17 3.88
N SER A 154 -2.24 0.39 3.39
CA SER A 154 -2.45 -0.56 2.29
C SER A 154 -2.80 -1.97 2.74
N VAL A 155 -2.40 -2.38 3.94
CA VAL A 155 -2.71 -3.72 4.46
C VAL A 155 -4.17 -3.83 4.92
N ASN A 156 -4.74 -5.02 4.88
CA ASN A 156 -6.13 -5.23 5.27
C ASN A 156 -6.28 -5.12 6.80
N LEU A 157 -7.31 -4.41 7.27
CA LEU A 157 -7.55 -4.18 8.69
C LEU A 157 -7.82 -5.51 9.41
N ASP A 158 -8.85 -6.24 8.99
CA ASP A 158 -9.36 -7.43 9.67
C ASP A 158 -8.44 -8.65 9.52
N LYS A 159 -7.76 -8.76 8.36
CA LYS A 159 -6.93 -9.92 8.02
C LYS A 159 -5.45 -9.74 8.37
N THR A 160 -4.99 -8.52 8.64
CA THR A 160 -3.56 -8.24 8.85
C THR A 160 -3.31 -7.40 10.09
N LEU A 161 -3.87 -6.19 10.19
CA LEU A 161 -3.56 -5.31 11.31
C LEU A 161 -4.10 -5.82 12.64
N MET A 162 -5.39 -6.18 12.71
CA MET A 162 -5.99 -6.66 13.95
C MET A 162 -5.33 -7.95 14.46
N PRO A 163 -5.20 -9.02 13.65
CA PRO A 163 -4.53 -10.24 14.10
C PRO A 163 -3.05 -10.03 14.41
N GLY A 164 -2.39 -9.09 13.71
CA GLY A 164 -1.00 -8.73 13.97
C GLY A 164 -0.83 -8.07 15.34
N VAL A 165 -1.72 -7.13 15.70
CA VAL A 165 -1.70 -6.51 17.03
C VAL A 165 -2.00 -7.55 18.12
N ASP A 166 -2.97 -8.43 17.92
CA ASP A 166 -3.28 -9.50 18.87
C ASP A 166 -2.10 -10.45 19.05
N PHE A 167 -1.43 -10.83 17.96
CA PHE A 167 -0.22 -11.65 17.98
C PHE A 167 0.90 -10.99 18.79
N TRP A 168 1.17 -9.69 18.59
CA TRP A 168 2.23 -9.00 19.32
C TRP A 168 1.86 -8.75 20.78
N ARG A 169 0.60 -8.47 21.08
CA ARG A 169 0.09 -8.38 22.46
C ARG A 169 0.31 -9.70 23.19
N GLU A 170 0.03 -10.83 22.53
CA GLU A 170 0.30 -12.17 23.06
C GLU A 170 1.80 -12.40 23.32
N CYS A 171 2.66 -12.02 22.36
CA CYS A 171 4.12 -12.12 22.51
C CYS A 171 4.66 -11.25 23.66
N PHE A 172 3.95 -10.17 24.03
CA PHE A 172 4.36 -9.25 25.09
C PHE A 172 3.57 -9.41 26.39
N LYS A 173 2.96 -10.58 26.64
CA LYS A 173 2.15 -10.87 27.85
C LYS A 173 2.80 -10.51 29.20
N GLY A 174 4.12 -10.43 29.26
CA GLY A 174 4.85 -9.97 30.45
C GLY A 174 4.87 -8.45 30.68
N ARG A 175 4.28 -7.66 29.78
CA ARG A 175 4.21 -6.19 29.85
C ARG A 175 2.78 -5.72 30.11
N THR A 176 2.62 -4.49 30.58
CA THR A 176 1.30 -3.85 30.60
C THR A 176 0.81 -3.58 29.17
N ASP A 177 -0.51 -3.55 28.95
CA ASP A 177 -1.06 -3.28 27.61
C ASP A 177 -0.56 -1.93 27.05
N LYS A 178 -0.42 -0.92 27.92
CA LYS A 178 0.14 0.39 27.55
C LYS A 178 1.59 0.29 27.04
N GLU A 179 2.45 -0.47 27.71
CA GLU A 179 3.83 -0.69 27.28
C GLU A 179 3.92 -1.51 25.99
N ALA A 180 3.07 -2.53 25.84
CA ALA A 180 2.99 -3.32 24.62
C ALA A 180 2.55 -2.44 23.43
N MET A 181 1.51 -1.62 23.61
CA MET A 181 1.04 -0.70 22.58
C MET A 181 2.09 0.36 22.21
N ALA A 182 2.80 0.91 23.21
CA ALA A 182 3.90 1.84 22.99
C ALA A 182 5.08 1.20 22.23
N GLU A 183 5.43 -0.05 22.54
CA GLU A 183 6.44 -0.80 21.80
C GLU A 183 5.99 -1.02 20.35
N ILE A 184 4.75 -1.46 20.15
CA ILE A 184 4.21 -1.75 18.81
C ILE A 184 4.23 -0.50 17.93
N ILE A 185 3.76 0.64 18.46
CA ILE A 185 3.71 1.88 17.70
C ILE A 185 5.10 2.49 17.45
N SER A 186 6.11 2.10 18.24
CA SER A 186 7.50 2.52 18.00
C SER A 186 8.04 2.01 16.66
N LYS A 187 7.59 0.82 16.21
CA LYS A 187 7.98 0.19 14.93
C LYS A 187 6.76 -0.32 14.15
N PRO A 188 5.96 0.57 13.56
CA PRO A 188 4.72 0.17 12.88
C PRO A 188 4.94 -0.73 11.66
N GLY A 189 6.17 -0.82 11.14
CA GLY A 189 6.50 -1.75 10.06
C GLY A 189 6.28 -3.22 10.41
N GLU A 190 6.43 -3.61 11.68
CA GLU A 190 6.22 -4.98 12.12
C GLU A 190 4.75 -5.43 12.03
N LEU A 191 3.80 -4.48 11.99
CA LEU A 191 2.36 -4.74 11.82
C LEU A 191 1.94 -5.04 10.38
N THR A 192 2.84 -4.81 9.42
CA THR A 192 2.50 -4.98 8.00
C THR A 192 2.69 -6.40 7.48
N GLN A 193 3.23 -7.28 8.32
CA GLN A 193 3.45 -8.68 7.99
C GLN A 193 2.14 -9.47 8.08
N SER A 194 1.94 -10.42 7.17
CA SER A 194 0.75 -11.28 7.23
C SER A 194 0.78 -12.17 8.47
N ASN A 195 -0.39 -12.43 9.06
CA ASN A 195 -0.49 -13.30 10.24
C ASN A 195 0.11 -14.70 9.99
N LYS A 196 -0.12 -15.26 8.79
CA LYS A 196 0.50 -16.53 8.36
C LYS A 196 2.04 -16.50 8.44
N ARG A 197 2.67 -15.37 8.10
CA ARG A 197 4.13 -15.21 8.19
C ARG A 197 4.60 -15.12 9.63
N LEU A 198 3.87 -14.37 10.48
CA LEU A 198 4.18 -14.25 11.90
C LEU A 198 4.11 -15.61 12.60
N LEU A 199 3.03 -16.38 12.38
CA LEU A 199 2.84 -17.71 12.96
C LEU A 199 3.92 -18.72 12.54
N LYS A 200 4.34 -18.70 11.27
CA LYS A 200 5.45 -19.55 10.81
C LYS A 200 6.75 -19.21 11.53
N ARG A 201 6.99 -17.94 11.79
CA ARG A 201 8.21 -17.47 12.44
C ARG A 201 8.20 -17.71 13.94
N SER A 202 7.04 -17.56 14.60
CA SER A 202 6.91 -17.94 16.00
C SER A 202 7.16 -19.42 16.21
N ALA A 203 6.69 -20.29 15.31
CA ALA A 203 6.97 -21.73 15.37
C ALA A 203 8.48 -22.03 15.34
N LEU A 204 9.25 -21.37 14.46
CA LEU A 204 10.71 -21.52 14.42
C LEU A 204 11.38 -21.10 15.74
N PHE A 205 10.88 -20.04 16.38
CA PHE A 205 11.41 -19.58 17.67
C PHE A 205 11.08 -20.59 18.77
N SER A 206 9.86 -21.13 18.79
CA SER A 206 9.46 -22.18 19.73
C SER A 206 10.28 -23.46 19.56
N GLU A 207 10.54 -23.91 18.32
CA GLU A 207 11.35 -25.10 18.02
C GLU A 207 12.81 -24.96 18.49
N ARG A 208 13.35 -23.75 18.46
CA ARG A 208 14.72 -23.44 18.90
C ARG A 208 14.81 -22.93 20.33
N CYS A 209 13.70 -22.96 21.09
CA CYS A 209 13.62 -22.43 22.45
C CYS A 209 14.09 -20.96 22.58
N ILE A 210 13.93 -20.15 21.52
CA ILE A 210 14.28 -18.74 21.51
C ILE A 210 13.12 -17.92 22.09
N PRO A 211 13.35 -16.96 23.01
CA PRO A 211 12.31 -16.08 23.51
C PRO A 211 11.55 -15.37 22.38
N ILE A 212 10.21 -15.48 22.38
CA ILE A 212 9.35 -15.02 21.28
C ILE A 212 9.41 -13.50 21.09
N GLU A 213 9.69 -12.76 22.16
CA GLU A 213 9.86 -11.30 22.16
C GLU A 213 10.99 -10.86 21.23
N LEU A 214 12.00 -11.71 21.00
CA LEU A 214 13.10 -11.42 20.10
C LEU A 214 12.68 -11.45 18.63
N LEU A 215 11.50 -11.98 18.28
CA LEU A 215 10.94 -11.88 16.94
C LEU A 215 10.61 -10.41 16.58
N TRP A 216 10.34 -9.57 17.59
CA TRP A 216 10.07 -8.15 17.39
C TRP A 216 11.29 -7.44 16.78
N GLY A 217 11.06 -6.69 15.70
CA GLY A 217 12.12 -6.04 14.92
C GLY A 217 12.82 -6.98 13.92
N LYS A 218 12.39 -8.24 13.85
CA LYS A 218 12.85 -9.24 12.86
C LYS A 218 11.71 -9.75 12.00
N ALA A 219 10.45 -9.37 12.28
CA ALA A 219 9.32 -9.82 11.48
C ALA A 219 9.39 -9.29 10.03
N CYS A 220 10.13 -8.22 9.78
CA CYS A 220 10.39 -7.72 8.44
C CYS A 220 11.61 -8.35 7.73
N TYR A 221 12.38 -9.25 8.37
CA TYR A 221 13.54 -9.88 7.73
C TYR A 221 13.12 -10.72 6.51
N THR A 222 14.02 -10.89 5.55
CA THR A 222 13.90 -11.98 4.57
C THR A 222 13.98 -13.32 5.29
N ASP A 223 13.51 -14.39 4.66
CA ASP A 223 13.51 -15.71 5.31
C ASP A 223 14.95 -16.18 5.57
N ASP A 224 15.84 -16.04 4.58
CA ASP A 224 17.27 -16.34 4.73
C ASP A 224 17.94 -15.56 5.86
N ARG A 225 17.64 -14.25 5.96
CA ARG A 225 18.20 -13.40 7.01
C ARG A 225 17.70 -13.80 8.39
N LEU A 226 16.45 -14.25 8.50
CA LEU A 226 15.90 -14.72 9.77
C LEU A 226 16.54 -16.03 10.19
N VAL A 227 16.65 -17.00 9.27
CA VAL A 227 17.32 -18.29 9.53
C VAL A 227 18.76 -18.08 9.95
N ALA A 228 19.53 -17.29 9.20
CA ALA A 228 20.92 -16.98 9.54
C ALA A 228 21.07 -16.23 10.88
N TRP A 229 20.02 -15.53 11.34
CA TRP A 229 20.03 -14.91 12.67
C TRP A 229 19.75 -15.94 13.77
N ILE A 230 18.79 -16.85 13.54
CA ILE A 230 18.42 -17.95 14.46
C ILE A 230 19.62 -18.88 14.68
N GLU A 231 20.32 -19.28 13.60
CA GLU A 231 21.50 -20.17 13.67
C GLU A 231 22.66 -19.58 14.50
N ARG A 232 22.67 -18.26 14.74
CA ARG A 232 23.68 -17.60 15.59
C ARG A 232 23.28 -17.55 17.06
N GLN A 233 22.08 -18.00 17.41
CA GLN A 233 21.60 -18.07 18.79
C GLN A 233 21.89 -19.44 19.44
N ASP A 234 22.33 -20.43 18.64
CA ASP A 234 22.77 -21.76 19.09
C ASP A 234 24.19 -21.70 19.70
#